data_AF-A0A497E900-F1
#
_entry.id   AF-A0A497E900-F1
#
_cell.length_a   1.000
_cell.length_b   1.000
_cell.length_c   1.000
_cell.angle_alpha   90.00
_cell.angle_beta   90.00
_cell.angle_gamma   90.00
#
_symmetry.space_group_name_H-M   'P 1'
#
loop_
_entity.id
_entity.type
_entity.pdbx_description
1 polymer ?
#
loop_
_entity_poly.entity_id
_entity_poly.type
_entity_poly.pdbx_seq_one_letter_code
_entity_poly.pdbx_strand_id
1 'polypeptide(L)'
;MARRSALLFLGLASPAMLVCGWFEGFVPELSFVLLVMAFPAALIALAVARDGKLGPLCLPLLALTLMLEVCGIAMLLLRGQILEAPWFGGFPVAAAIQIYGLWLGPLLLVALAYGLTFDHWELREEDLRRFDARRNRSDGNTEG
;
A
#
# COMPACT_ATOMS: atom_id res chain seq x y z
N MET A 1 -16.18 8.13 -0.28
CA MET A 1 -15.42 8.99 -1.23
C MET A 1 -14.12 8.33 -1.70
N ALA A 2 -13.44 7.50 -0.89
CA ALA A 2 -12.16 6.88 -1.25
C ALA A 2 -12.22 6.01 -2.51
N ARG A 3 -13.28 5.22 -2.69
CA ARG A 3 -13.47 4.38 -3.89
C ARG A 3 -13.55 5.20 -5.19
N ARG A 4 -14.30 6.31 -5.18
CA ARG A 4 -14.48 7.17 -6.36
C ARG A 4 -13.19 7.90 -6.72
N SER A 5 -12.46 8.41 -5.73
CA SER A 5 -11.15 9.04 -5.94
C SER A 5 -10.10 8.04 -6.45
N ALA A 6 -10.05 6.83 -5.90
CA ALA A 6 -9.16 5.78 -6.39
C ALA A 6 -9.45 5.39 -7.84
N LEU A 7 -10.73 5.24 -8.22
CA LEU A 7 -11.12 4.97 -9.61
C LEU A 7 -10.75 6.11 -10.55
N LEU A 8 -11.01 7.36 -10.16
CA LEU A 8 -10.64 8.53 -10.95
C LEU A 8 -9.12 8.61 -11.11
N PHE A 9 -8.38 8.39 -10.03
CA PHE A 9 -6.92 8.36 -10.06
C PHE A 9 -6.43 7.26 -11.00
N LEU A 10 -6.86 6.01 -10.85
CA LEU A 10 -6.44 4.89 -11.70
C LEU A 10 -6.79 5.13 -13.18
N GLY A 11 -7.96 5.70 -13.46
CA GLY A 11 -8.40 6.05 -14.80
C GLY A 11 -7.60 7.18 -15.45
N LEU A 12 -7.21 8.20 -14.68
CA LEU A 12 -6.47 9.38 -15.16
C LEU A 12 -4.95 9.19 -15.13
N ALA A 13 -4.44 8.40 -14.19
CA ALA A 13 -3.01 8.19 -14.00
C ALA A 13 -2.40 7.47 -15.19
N SER A 14 -3.08 6.47 -15.76
CA SER A 14 -2.59 5.72 -16.92
C SER A 14 -2.36 6.61 -18.17
N PRO A 15 -3.34 7.42 -18.65
CA PRO A 15 -3.09 8.35 -19.74
C PRO A 15 -2.12 9.47 -19.35
N ALA A 16 -2.13 9.95 -18.09
CA ALA A 16 -1.17 10.95 -17.64
C ALA A 16 0.29 10.44 -17.68
N MET A 17 0.54 9.19 -17.27
CA MET A 17 1.85 8.55 -17.40
C MET A 17 2.30 8.46 -18.85
N LEU A 18 1.39 8.09 -19.76
CA LEU A 18 1.67 8.02 -21.19
C LEU A 18 2.08 9.38 -21.75
N VAL A 19 1.37 10.44 -21.36
CA VAL A 19 1.70 11.82 -21.74
C VAL A 19 3.05 12.25 -21.16
N CYS A 20 3.35 11.92 -19.90
CA CYS A 20 4.64 12.24 -19.28
C CYS A 20 5.81 11.61 -20.06
N GLY A 21 5.63 10.41 -20.61
CA GLY A 21 6.65 9.74 -21.42
C GLY A 21 7.00 10.41 -22.76
N TRP A 22 6.20 11.38 -23.22
CA TRP A 22 6.49 12.16 -24.43
C TRP A 22 7.34 13.40 -24.18
N PHE A 23 7.53 13.78 -22.91
CA PHE A 23 8.29 14.96 -22.55
C PHE A 23 9.56 14.57 -21.80
N GLU A 24 10.68 15.16 -22.20
CA GLU A 24 11.93 15.05 -21.47
C GLU A 24 12.07 16.20 -20.47
N GLY A 25 12.52 15.89 -19.26
CA GLY A 25 12.77 16.88 -18.22
C GLY A 25 12.43 16.41 -16.82
N PHE A 26 12.89 17.15 -15.82
CA PHE A 26 12.71 16.76 -14.41
C PHE A 26 11.24 16.73 -13.99
N VAL A 27 10.42 17.67 -14.46
CA VAL A 27 8.99 17.76 -14.10
C VAL A 27 8.17 16.58 -14.63
N PRO A 28 8.22 16.20 -15.93
CA PRO A 28 7.50 15.02 -16.42
C PRO A 28 8.03 13.73 -15.80
N GLU A 29 9.34 13.61 -15.54
CA GLU A 29 9.91 12.44 -14.88
C GLU A 29 9.45 12.32 -13.41
N LEU A 30 9.47 13.41 -12.66
CA LEU A 30 8.96 13.43 -11.28
C LEU A 30 7.48 13.08 -11.26
N SER A 31 6.69 13.66 -12.18
CA SER A 31 5.25 13.41 -12.27
C SER A 31 4.97 11.94 -12.61
N PHE A 32 5.75 11.35 -13.51
CA PHE A 32 5.68 9.94 -13.84
C PHE A 32 5.99 9.06 -12.62
N VAL A 33 7.07 9.34 -11.90
CA VAL A 33 7.44 8.61 -10.68
C VAL A 33 6.33 8.67 -9.63
N LEU A 34 5.81 9.88 -9.35
CA LEU A 34 4.72 10.07 -8.39
C LEU A 34 3.48 9.25 -8.78
N LEU A 35 3.08 9.32 -10.04
CA LEU A 35 1.92 8.56 -10.53
C LEU A 35 2.13 7.05 -10.40
N VAL A 36 3.31 6.56 -10.76
CA VAL A 36 3.64 5.12 -10.73
C VAL A 36 3.69 4.61 -9.29
N MET A 37 4.31 5.35 -8.38
CA MET A 37 4.48 4.94 -6.98
C MET A 37 3.16 5.00 -6.20
N ALA A 38 2.26 5.91 -6.53
CA ALA A 38 0.92 5.97 -5.96
C ALA A 38 -0.02 4.86 -6.49
N PHE A 39 0.32 4.20 -7.61
CA PHE A 39 -0.57 3.23 -8.27
C PHE A 39 -0.91 2.00 -7.41
N PRO A 40 0.05 1.30 -6.76
CA PRO A 40 -0.25 0.18 -5.88
C PRO A 40 -1.14 0.58 -4.71
N ALA A 41 -0.89 1.75 -4.10
CA ALA A 41 -1.71 2.26 -3.01
C ALA A 41 -3.14 2.55 -3.46
N ALA A 42 -3.34 3.10 -4.66
CA ALA A 42 -4.66 3.32 -5.22
C ALA A 42 -5.41 2.00 -5.50
N LEU A 43 -4.73 0.95 -5.96
CA LEU A 43 -5.31 -0.38 -6.13
C LEU A 43 -5.73 -1.00 -4.79
N ILE A 44 -4.89 -0.90 -3.77
CA ILE A 44 -5.22 -1.38 -2.41
C ILE A 44 -6.42 -0.59 -1.86
N ALA A 45 -6.42 0.73 -2.02
CA ALA A 45 -7.52 1.59 -1.60
C ALA A 45 -8.84 1.15 -2.27
N LEU A 46 -8.79 0.87 -3.58
CA LEU A 46 -9.94 0.41 -4.34
C LEU A 46 -10.46 -0.95 -3.85
N ALA A 47 -9.53 -1.88 -3.57
CA ALA A 47 -9.86 -3.23 -3.11
C ALA A 47 -10.49 -3.24 -1.71
N VAL A 48 -10.00 -2.39 -0.80
CA VAL A 48 -10.39 -2.45 0.62
C VAL A 48 -11.48 -1.44 1.00
N ALA A 49 -11.72 -0.39 0.19
CA ALA A 49 -12.74 0.62 0.49
C ALA A 49 -14.18 0.07 0.37
N ARG A 50 -14.67 -0.60 1.43
CA ARG A 50 -16.09 -0.91 1.64
C ARG A 50 -16.86 0.37 1.98
N ASP A 51 -18.01 0.57 1.32
CA ASP A 51 -18.86 1.77 1.45
C ASP A 51 -18.15 3.12 1.25
N GLY A 52 -16.99 3.10 0.56
CA GLY A 52 -16.22 4.30 0.24
C GLY A 52 -15.45 4.92 1.40
N LYS A 53 -15.23 4.19 2.50
CA LYS A 53 -14.38 4.57 3.63
C LYS A 53 -13.22 3.58 3.78
N LEU A 54 -12.04 4.08 4.14
CA LEU A 54 -10.84 3.26 4.40
C LEU A 54 -10.68 2.91 5.89
N GLY A 55 -11.37 3.63 6.78
CA GLY A 55 -11.31 3.41 8.22
C GLY A 55 -9.87 3.50 8.77
N PRO A 56 -9.47 2.65 9.72
CA PRO A 56 -8.13 2.67 10.32
C PRO A 56 -7.01 2.32 9.33
N LEU A 57 -7.33 1.74 8.17
CA LEU A 57 -6.34 1.43 7.13
C LEU A 57 -5.85 2.66 6.35
N CYS A 58 -6.45 3.84 6.58
CA CYS A 58 -5.97 5.08 5.95
C CYS A 58 -4.51 5.39 6.33
N LEU A 59 -4.16 5.20 7.61
CA LEU A 59 -2.81 5.49 8.11
C LEU A 59 -1.73 4.57 7.51
N PRO A 60 -1.85 3.21 7.53
CA PRO A 60 -0.85 2.35 6.92
C PRO A 60 -0.80 2.51 5.40
N LEU A 61 -1.92 2.82 4.75
CA LEU A 61 -1.93 3.09 3.31
C LEU A 61 -1.18 4.39 2.99
N LEU A 62 -1.39 5.45 3.77
CA LEU A 62 -0.64 6.70 3.62
C LEU A 62 0.85 6.50 3.85
N ALA A 63 1.23 5.74 4.89
CA ALA A 63 2.61 5.40 5.17
C ALA A 63 3.26 4.62 4.03
N LEU A 64 2.53 3.65 3.46
CA LEU A 64 2.98 2.89 2.28
C LEU A 64 3.21 3.82 1.09
N THR A 65 2.24 4.70 0.77
CA THR A 65 2.37 5.65 -0.33
C THR A 65 3.60 6.52 -0.12
N LEU A 66 3.74 7.18 1.03
CA LEU A 66 4.88 8.06 1.30
C LEU A 66 6.22 7.34 1.20
N MET A 67 6.30 6.10 1.69
CA MET A 67 7.52 5.29 1.58
C MET A 67 7.87 5.00 0.12
N LEU A 68 6.88 4.60 -0.70
CA LEU A 68 7.09 4.35 -2.13
C LEU A 68 7.53 5.62 -2.86
N GLU A 69 6.89 6.75 -2.56
CA GLU A 69 7.24 8.05 -3.16
C GLU A 69 8.67 8.49 -2.82
N VAL A 70 9.04 8.39 -1.55
CA VAL A 70 10.40 8.72 -1.12
C VAL A 70 11.43 7.83 -1.82
N CYS A 71 11.15 6.52 -1.97
CA CYS A 71 12.03 5.62 -2.71
C CYS A 71 12.11 5.98 -4.20
N GLY A 72 10.98 6.27 -4.83
CA GLY A 72 10.92 6.67 -6.24
C GLY A 72 11.67 7.96 -6.52
N ILE A 73 11.46 8.99 -5.69
CA ILE A 73 12.17 10.27 -5.79
C ILE A 73 13.66 10.08 -5.56
N ALA A 74 14.05 9.32 -4.54
CA ALA A 74 15.46 9.04 -4.26
C ALA A 74 16.13 8.33 -5.45
N MET A 75 15.45 7.38 -6.10
CA MET A 75 15.96 6.75 -7.32
C MET A 75 16.10 7.74 -8.48
N LEU A 76 15.13 8.62 -8.66
CA LEU A 76 15.20 9.65 -9.70
C LEU A 76 16.41 10.57 -9.49
N LEU A 77 16.69 10.95 -8.24
CA LEU A 77 17.83 11.80 -7.89
C LEU A 77 19.18 11.09 -8.03
N LEU A 78 19.23 9.78 -7.76
CA LEU A 78 20.43 8.96 -7.88
C LEU A 78 20.67 8.44 -9.32
N ARG A 79 19.75 8.72 -10.24
CA ARG A 79 19.84 8.32 -11.64
C ARG A 79 21.12 8.90 -12.25
N GLY A 80 21.95 8.02 -12.82
CA GLY A 80 23.22 8.41 -13.45
C GLY A 80 24.44 8.40 -12.51
N GLN A 81 24.26 8.20 -11.19
CA GLN A 81 25.37 8.17 -10.22
C GLN A 81 25.84 6.75 -9.86
N ILE A 82 25.54 5.74 -10.68
CA ILE A 82 25.71 4.32 -10.32
C ILE A 82 27.17 3.94 -10.02
N LEU A 83 28.14 4.58 -10.67
CA LEU A 83 29.57 4.27 -10.51
C LEU A 83 30.25 5.02 -9.36
N GLU A 84 29.70 6.16 -8.93
CA GLU A 84 30.27 6.99 -7.85
C GLU A 84 29.43 6.95 -6.57
N ALA A 85 28.31 6.24 -6.57
CA ALA A 85 27.41 6.19 -5.44
C ALA A 85 28.04 5.50 -4.22
N PRO A 86 27.73 5.99 -3.00
CA PRO A 86 28.13 5.30 -1.78
C PRO A 86 27.58 3.88 -1.73
N TRP A 87 28.31 3.00 -1.06
CA TRP A 87 27.89 1.62 -0.87
C TRP A 87 27.11 1.50 0.44
N PHE A 88 25.97 0.82 0.41
CA PHE A 88 25.12 0.57 1.56
C PHE A 88 24.61 -0.88 1.54
N GLY A 89 24.85 -1.62 2.62
CA GLY A 89 24.39 -3.02 2.72
C GLY A 89 24.96 -3.97 1.67
N GLY A 90 26.11 -3.65 1.07
CA GLY A 90 26.75 -4.47 0.05
C GLY A 90 26.39 -4.12 -1.40
N PHE A 91 25.58 -3.08 -1.61
CA PHE A 91 25.18 -2.60 -2.95
C PHE A 91 25.39 -1.09 -3.09
N PRO A 92 25.50 -0.55 -4.32
CA PRO A 92 25.34 0.89 -4.56
C PRO A 92 23.99 1.38 -4.03
N VAL A 93 23.93 2.60 -3.48
CA VAL A 93 22.70 3.13 -2.83
C VAL A 93 21.44 2.97 -3.68
N ALA A 94 21.51 3.23 -4.99
CA ALA A 94 20.35 3.09 -5.88
C ALA A 94 19.78 1.65 -5.88
N ALA A 95 20.66 0.64 -5.93
CA ALA A 95 20.27 -0.76 -5.85
C ALA A 95 19.75 -1.13 -4.46
N ALA A 96 20.37 -0.60 -3.40
CA ALA A 96 19.90 -0.79 -2.03
C ALA A 96 18.48 -0.24 -1.82
N ILE A 97 18.15 0.93 -2.38
CA ILE A 97 16.79 1.49 -2.35
C ILE A 97 15.81 0.57 -3.11
N GLN A 98 16.24 -0.03 -4.22
CA GLN A 98 15.38 -0.94 -4.98
C GLN A 98 15.05 -2.21 -4.19
N ILE A 99 16.06 -2.85 -3.63
CA ILE A 99 15.91 -4.13 -2.95
C ILE A 99 15.30 -3.94 -1.56
N TYR A 100 15.83 -3.00 -0.78
CA TYR A 100 15.38 -2.82 0.60
C TYR A 100 14.17 -1.90 0.69
N GLY A 101 14.16 -0.80 -0.05
CA GLY A 101 13.11 0.20 0.01
C GLY A 101 11.84 -0.22 -0.74
N LEU A 102 11.97 -0.63 -2.01
CA LEU A 102 10.81 -0.95 -2.86
C LEU A 102 10.35 -2.41 -2.75
N TRP A 103 11.25 -3.35 -2.49
CA TRP A 103 10.87 -4.77 -2.43
C TRP A 103 10.59 -5.24 -1.00
N LEU A 104 11.55 -5.11 -0.07
CA LEU A 104 11.34 -5.53 1.33
C LEU A 104 10.49 -4.55 2.14
N GLY A 105 10.65 -3.24 1.91
CA GLY A 105 9.98 -2.18 2.65
C GLY A 105 8.46 -2.33 2.72
N PRO A 106 7.75 -2.49 1.58
CA PRO A 106 6.29 -2.66 1.57
C PRO A 106 5.85 -3.91 2.31
N LEU A 107 6.58 -5.01 2.17
CA LEU A 107 6.26 -6.28 2.83
C LEU A 107 6.34 -6.13 4.34
N LEU A 108 7.42 -5.53 4.84
CA LEU A 108 7.61 -5.30 6.26
C LEU A 108 6.59 -4.31 6.81
N LEU A 109 6.33 -3.22 6.09
CA LEU A 109 5.37 -2.20 6.50
C LEU A 109 3.95 -2.76 6.56
N VAL A 110 3.53 -3.54 5.56
CA VAL A 110 2.21 -4.18 5.54
C VAL A 110 2.10 -5.23 6.64
N ALA A 111 3.14 -6.05 6.85
CA ALA A 111 3.16 -7.05 7.93
C ALA A 111 3.08 -6.40 9.31
N LEU A 112 3.81 -5.30 9.53
CA LEU A 112 3.77 -4.54 10.77
C LEU A 112 2.41 -3.87 10.96
N ALA A 113 1.88 -3.22 9.93
CA ALA A 113 0.54 -2.62 9.96
C ALA A 113 -0.51 -3.68 10.30
N TYR A 114 -0.42 -4.86 9.70
CA TYR A 114 -1.29 -5.98 10.02
C TYR A 114 -1.14 -6.42 11.48
N GLY A 115 0.08 -6.66 11.95
CA GLY A 115 0.34 -7.06 13.33
C GLY A 115 -0.15 -6.05 14.38
N LEU A 116 0.06 -4.75 14.13
CA LEU A 116 -0.40 -3.68 15.02
C LEU A 116 -1.93 -3.51 15.00
N THR A 117 -2.57 -3.85 13.89
CA THR A 117 -4.04 -3.78 13.79
C THR A 117 -4.68 -5.10 14.22
N PHE A 118 -3.93 -6.19 14.33
CA PHE A 118 -4.44 -7.56 14.55
C PHE A 118 -5.31 -7.66 15.81
N ASP A 119 -4.88 -7.07 16.93
CA ASP A 119 -5.64 -7.01 18.19
C ASP A 119 -7.03 -6.37 18.04
N HIS A 120 -7.21 -5.49 17.05
CA HIS A 120 -8.49 -4.83 16.81
C HIS A 120 -9.48 -5.70 15.99
N TRP A 121 -8.99 -6.74 15.30
CA TRP A 121 -9.78 -7.62 14.43
C TRP A 121 -9.94 -9.04 14.98
N GLU A 122 -9.30 -9.35 16.10
CA GLU A 122 -9.49 -10.62 16.77
C GLU A 122 -10.93 -10.70 17.32
N LEU A 123 -11.62 -11.81 17.02
CA LEU A 123 -12.96 -12.08 17.54
C LEU A 123 -12.92 -11.98 19.06
N ARG A 124 -13.56 -10.95 19.61
CA ARG A 124 -13.72 -10.83 21.06
C ARG A 124 -14.27 -12.14 21.60
N GLU A 125 -13.78 -12.57 22.75
CA GLU A 125 -14.33 -13.75 23.44
C GLU A 125 -15.85 -13.65 23.64
N GLU A 126 -16.35 -12.42 23.72
CA GLU A 126 -17.77 -12.07 23.72
C GLU A 126 -18.52 -12.60 22.48
N ASP A 127 -17.93 -12.45 21.29
CA ASP A 127 -18.51 -12.90 20.02
C ASP A 127 -18.39 -14.42 19.87
N LEU A 128 -17.28 -15.01 20.31
CA LEU A 128 -17.11 -16.48 20.35
C LEU A 128 -18.17 -17.13 21.25
N ARG A 129 -18.41 -16.60 22.46
CA ARG A 129 -19.47 -17.08 23.36
C ARG A 129 -20.86 -16.94 22.75
N ARG A 130 -21.07 -15.92 21.93
CA ARG A 130 -22.35 -15.68 21.24
C ARG A 130 -22.60 -16.70 20.13
N PHE A 131 -21.54 -17.14 19.43
CA PHE A 131 -21.62 -18.23 18.45
C PHE A 131 -21.88 -19.58 19.13
N ASP A 132 -21.19 -19.88 20.23
CA ASP A 132 -21.42 -21.11 21.01
C ASP A 132 -22.85 -21.18 21.57
N ALA A 133 -23.36 -20.07 22.11
CA ALA A 133 -24.72 -20.01 22.62
C ALA A 133 -25.79 -20.22 21.51
N ARG A 134 -25.53 -19.80 20.27
CA ARG A 134 -26.44 -20.06 19.14
C ARG A 134 -26.35 -21.50 18.64
N ARG A 135 -25.14 -22.06 18.60
CA ARG A 135 -24.91 -23.46 18.22
C ARG A 135 -25.62 -24.42 19.17
N ASN A 136 -25.42 -24.25 20.48
CA ASN A 136 -26.05 -25.10 21.50
C ASN A 136 -27.60 -25.00 21.51
N ARG A 137 -28.16 -23.88 21.07
CA ARG A 137 -29.62 -23.70 20.95
C ARG A 137 -30.23 -24.35 19.70
N SER A 138 -29.42 -24.54 18.65
CA SER A 138 -29.86 -25.19 17.41
C SER A 138 -29.91 -26.70 17.58
N ASP A 139 -28.95 -27.31 18.29
CA ASP A 139 -28.89 -28.76 18.49
C ASP A 139 -30.02 -29.26 19.40
N GLY A 140 -30.45 -28.47 20.39
CA GLY A 140 -31.55 -28.83 21.30
C GLY A 140 -32.96 -28.68 20.72
N ASN A 141 -33.13 -28.15 19.50
CA ASN A 141 -34.44 -27.96 18.85
C ASN A 141 -34.75 -29.01 17.78
N THR A 142 -33.91 -30.04 17.64
CA THR A 142 -34.05 -31.15 16.68
C THR A 142 -34.55 -32.45 17.33
N GLU A 143 -34.80 -32.46 18.64
CA GLU A 143 -35.22 -33.64 19.41
C GLU A 143 -36.68 -33.58 19.92
N GLY A 144 -37.52 -32.68 19.40
CA GLY A 144 -38.95 -32.58 19.74
C GLY A 144 -39.85 -32.69 18.53
#